data_AF-A0A0F9DRB4-F1
#
_entry.id   AF-A0A0F9DRB4-F1
#
_cell.length_a   1.000
_cell.length_b   1.000
_cell.length_c   1.000
_cell.angle_alpha   90.00
_cell.angle_beta   90.00
_cell.angle_gamma   90.00
#
_symmetry.space_group_name_H-M   'P 1'
#
loop_
_entity.id
_entity.type
_entity.pdbx_description
1 polymer ?
#
loop_
_entity_poly.entity_id
_entity_poly.type
_entity_poly.pdbx_seq_one_letter_code
_entity_poly.pdbx_strand_id
1 'polypeptide(L)'
;MGIEDFENGCRSLLAVRKKAPINPYIITCDFSPALIAAIKGIFPESAVQIDGFHVMQTLNNGIRRDFKYYRAKLYRDEINELLGLRSYLNVLQEKRKHADLLTSDSIPPLKKINPSHSGAKKCNEVIKQLLFLLTTQDPRSFFIAFDVELKKLLKEYGKILKEFCDTLRSKFPKRKFTIKGRNRVQGELLKKLKTLCLKFRKPLKEEAREFSKKQFLLFKQPEKVTPKAEALIEEFLKQHPTLREYREMTLMIGEIYREPYNLVDGRQIDALTQKKKYSDKLNTAITTLKKYKSEIIAFTRVFLEHPELGKACRANMEWLNKRVKAPFKASLNRQGLDHIVNRLQLQL
;
A
#
# COMPACT_ATOMS: atom_id res chain seq x y z
N MET A 1 -30.82 12.90 -4.53
CA MET A 1 -30.29 11.76 -3.73
C MET A 1 -30.09 12.29 -2.34
N GLY A 2 -30.91 11.86 -1.39
CA GLY A 2 -30.78 12.24 0.01
C GLY A 2 -29.54 11.59 0.61
N ILE A 3 -28.92 12.28 1.57
CA ILE A 3 -27.90 11.71 2.45
C ILE A 3 -28.52 10.47 3.12
N GLU A 4 -27.75 9.39 3.30
CA GLU A 4 -28.19 8.25 4.14
C GLU A 4 -28.30 8.74 5.59
N ASP A 5 -29.45 9.30 5.91
CA ASP A 5 -29.88 9.66 7.25
C ASP A 5 -30.95 8.66 7.73
N PHE A 6 -31.18 8.68 9.04
CA PHE A 6 -32.12 7.77 9.69
C PHE A 6 -33.53 7.84 9.08
N GLU A 7 -33.99 9.04 8.73
CA GLU A 7 -35.34 9.26 8.18
C GLU A 7 -35.51 8.63 6.80
N ASN A 8 -34.52 8.78 5.92
CA ASN A 8 -34.51 8.15 4.60
C ASN A 8 -34.43 6.62 4.69
N GLY A 9 -33.65 6.10 5.65
CA GLY A 9 -33.59 4.67 5.97
C GLY A 9 -34.95 4.12 6.42
N CYS A 10 -35.58 4.76 7.40
CA CYS A 10 -36.91 4.40 7.90
C CYS A 10 -37.97 4.43 6.80
N ARG A 11 -37.99 5.48 5.96
CA ARG A 11 -38.94 5.60 4.85
C ARG A 11 -38.83 4.44 3.87
N SER A 12 -37.60 4.05 3.52
CA SER A 12 -37.33 2.95 2.59
C SER A 12 -37.77 1.60 3.17
N LEU A 13 -37.46 1.34 4.44
CA LEU A 13 -37.83 0.11 5.15
C LEU A 13 -39.34 -0.01 5.38
N LEU A 14 -40.03 1.10 5.67
CA LEU A 14 -41.49 1.13 5.77
C LEU A 14 -42.18 0.80 4.44
N ALA A 15 -41.67 1.34 3.33
CA ALA A 15 -42.19 1.05 2.00
C ALA A 15 -42.03 -0.44 1.65
N VAL A 16 -40.90 -1.02 2.04
CA VAL A 16 -40.64 -2.46 1.95
C VAL A 16 -41.67 -3.27 2.75
N ARG A 17 -41.86 -2.95 4.04
CA ARG A 17 -42.79 -3.66 4.93
C ARG A 17 -44.23 -3.61 4.42
N LYS A 18 -44.61 -2.51 3.77
CA LYS A 18 -45.93 -2.35 3.14
C LYS A 18 -46.08 -3.19 1.87
N LYS A 19 -45.03 -3.33 1.06
CA LYS A 19 -45.08 -4.09 -0.21
C LYS A 19 -44.93 -5.60 -0.01
N ALA A 20 -44.17 -6.02 1.00
CA ALA A 20 -44.02 -7.40 1.41
C ALA A 20 -44.20 -7.43 2.94
N PRO A 21 -45.37 -7.86 3.45
CA PRO A 21 -45.64 -7.95 4.88
C PRO A 21 -44.92 -9.17 5.50
N ILE A 22 -43.62 -9.23 5.29
CA ILE A 22 -42.71 -10.25 5.81
C ILE A 22 -42.03 -9.70 7.07
N ASN A 23 -41.84 -10.57 8.06
CA ASN A 23 -41.00 -10.32 9.22
C ASN A 23 -39.72 -11.17 9.04
N PRO A 24 -38.65 -10.62 8.45
CA PRO A 24 -37.44 -11.39 8.22
C PRO A 24 -36.78 -11.76 9.56
N TYR A 25 -36.27 -12.98 9.69
CA TYR A 25 -35.53 -13.38 10.89
C TYR A 25 -34.23 -12.58 11.06
N ILE A 26 -33.61 -12.19 9.95
CA ILE A 26 -32.34 -11.47 9.92
C ILE A 26 -32.28 -10.45 8.78
N ILE A 27 -31.77 -9.25 9.05
CA ILE A 27 -31.54 -8.20 8.06
C ILE A 27 -30.06 -7.87 8.04
N THR A 28 -29.42 -8.10 6.88
CA THR A 28 -28.00 -7.87 6.67
C THR A 28 -27.74 -6.47 6.10
N CYS A 29 -26.84 -5.71 6.73
CA CYS A 29 -26.46 -4.36 6.34
C CYS A 29 -24.93 -4.12 6.48
N ASP A 30 -24.48 -2.93 6.13
CA ASP A 30 -23.11 -2.48 6.35
C ASP A 30 -22.94 -1.80 7.73
N PHE A 31 -21.81 -1.14 7.97
CA PHE A 31 -21.53 -0.46 9.23
C PHE A 31 -22.25 0.90 9.42
N SER A 32 -23.26 1.23 8.61
CA SER A 32 -23.98 2.50 8.70
C SER A 32 -24.82 2.59 10.00
N PRO A 33 -24.48 3.50 10.94
CA PRO A 33 -25.23 3.62 12.19
C PRO A 33 -26.69 4.02 11.96
N ALA A 34 -26.95 4.87 10.96
CA ALA A 34 -28.29 5.31 10.61
C ALA A 34 -29.16 4.16 10.08
N LEU A 35 -28.59 3.30 9.23
CA LEU A 35 -29.28 2.13 8.70
C LEU A 35 -29.55 1.09 9.80
N ILE A 36 -28.57 0.83 10.66
CA ILE A 36 -28.73 -0.07 11.81
C ILE A 36 -29.86 0.41 12.73
N ALA A 37 -29.89 1.71 13.05
CA ALA A 37 -30.94 2.30 13.86
C ALA A 37 -32.31 2.22 13.17
N ALA A 38 -32.38 2.49 11.87
CA ALA A 38 -33.62 2.39 11.10
C ALA A 38 -34.17 0.96 11.05
N ILE A 39 -33.30 -0.05 10.88
CA ILE A 39 -33.71 -1.46 10.91
C ILE A 39 -34.30 -1.80 12.28
N LYS A 40 -33.62 -1.46 13.38
CA LYS A 40 -34.11 -1.71 14.74
C LYS A 40 -35.45 -1.00 15.02
N GLY A 41 -35.68 0.18 14.43
CA GLY A 41 -36.94 0.91 14.56
C GLY A 41 -38.11 0.32 13.76
N ILE A 42 -37.86 -0.18 12.55
CA ILE A 42 -38.94 -0.67 11.65
C ILE A 42 -39.21 -2.17 11.80
N PHE A 43 -38.18 -2.95 12.11
CA PHE A 43 -38.21 -4.40 12.27
C PHE A 43 -37.58 -4.80 13.62
N PRO A 44 -38.23 -4.48 14.75
CA PRO A 44 -37.65 -4.70 16.09
C PRO A 44 -37.39 -6.17 16.41
N GLU A 45 -38.17 -7.08 15.82
CA GLU A 45 -38.06 -8.54 16.02
C GLU A 45 -36.98 -9.18 15.12
N SER A 46 -36.46 -8.45 14.14
CA SER A 46 -35.44 -8.97 13.22
C SER A 46 -34.04 -8.78 13.80
N ALA A 47 -33.21 -9.83 13.72
CA ALA A 47 -31.80 -9.69 14.05
C ALA A 47 -31.09 -8.78 13.03
N VAL A 48 -30.25 -7.85 13.50
CA VAL A 48 -29.40 -7.03 12.62
C VAL A 48 -28.05 -7.70 12.45
N GLN A 49 -27.68 -7.99 11.21
CA GLN A 49 -26.41 -8.62 10.86
C GLN A 49 -25.52 -7.65 10.07
N ILE A 50 -24.25 -7.53 10.43
CA ILE A 50 -23.26 -6.88 9.58
C ILE A 50 -22.75 -7.87 8.55
N ASP A 51 -22.78 -7.48 7.28
CA ASP A 51 -22.28 -8.30 6.17
C ASP A 51 -20.79 -8.65 6.35
N GLY A 52 -20.47 -9.95 6.27
CA GLY A 52 -19.11 -10.45 6.39
C GLY A 52 -18.16 -9.87 5.34
N PHE A 53 -18.65 -9.51 4.15
CA PHE A 53 -17.85 -8.77 3.18
C PHE A 53 -17.40 -7.42 3.74
N HIS A 54 -18.30 -6.67 4.37
CA HIS A 54 -18.02 -5.35 4.93
C HIS A 54 -17.11 -5.45 6.17
N VAL A 55 -17.24 -6.51 6.97
CA VAL A 55 -16.31 -6.83 8.07
C VAL A 55 -14.88 -6.99 7.53
N MET A 56 -14.69 -7.87 6.55
CA MET A 56 -13.39 -8.11 5.94
C MET A 56 -12.86 -6.86 5.22
N GLN A 57 -13.72 -6.12 4.53
CA GLN A 57 -13.36 -4.90 3.83
C GLN A 57 -12.87 -3.81 4.80
N THR A 58 -13.55 -3.63 5.92
CA THR A 58 -13.19 -2.65 6.96
C THR A 58 -11.81 -2.94 7.53
N LEU A 59 -11.57 -4.20 7.93
CA LEU A 59 -10.26 -4.64 8.42
C LEU A 59 -9.16 -4.48 7.36
N ASN A 60 -9.38 -5.03 6.16
CA ASN A 60 -8.39 -5.01 5.08
C ASN A 60 -8.05 -3.57 4.66
N ASN A 61 -9.02 -2.65 4.69
CA ASN A 61 -8.76 -1.24 4.41
C ASN A 61 -7.88 -0.56 5.47
N GLY A 62 -8.01 -0.96 6.73
CA GLY A 62 -7.09 -0.59 7.82
C GLY A 62 -5.69 -1.12 7.56
N ILE A 63 -5.55 -2.42 7.33
CA ILE A 63 -4.26 -3.08 7.06
C ILE A 63 -3.57 -2.49 5.82
N ARG A 64 -4.31 -2.19 4.75
CA ARG A 64 -3.77 -1.56 3.54
C ARG A 64 -3.15 -0.19 3.82
N ARG A 65 -3.63 0.54 4.84
CA ARG A 65 -2.99 1.80 5.25
C ARG A 65 -1.62 1.54 5.87
N ASP A 66 -1.51 0.54 6.71
CA ASP A 66 -0.23 0.13 7.32
C ASP A 66 0.75 -0.38 6.26
N PHE A 67 0.30 -1.18 5.28
CA PHE A 67 1.14 -1.59 4.15
C PHE A 67 1.64 -0.40 3.33
N LYS A 68 0.83 0.65 3.16
CA LYS A 68 1.26 1.88 2.50
C LYS A 68 2.39 2.58 3.27
N TYR A 69 2.31 2.63 4.59
CA TYR A 69 3.37 3.20 5.44
C TYR A 69 4.63 2.32 5.45
N TYR A 70 4.45 1.00 5.57
CA TYR A 70 5.53 0.03 5.49
C TYR A 70 6.32 0.19 4.18
N ARG A 71 5.62 0.20 3.04
CA ARG A 71 6.22 0.40 1.72
C ARG A 71 6.88 1.77 1.58
N ALA A 72 6.31 2.81 2.19
CA ALA A 72 6.88 4.15 2.13
C ALA A 72 8.26 4.17 2.79
N LYS A 73 8.31 3.71 4.04
CA LYS A 73 9.54 3.62 4.85
C LYS A 73 10.60 2.73 4.22
N LEU A 74 10.20 1.57 3.69
CA LEU A 74 11.17 0.57 3.20
C LEU A 74 11.73 0.93 1.81
N TYR A 75 10.97 1.63 0.97
CA TYR A 75 11.37 1.85 -0.42
C TYR A 75 11.19 3.30 -0.90
N ARG A 76 9.99 3.87 -0.70
CA ARG A 76 9.61 5.12 -1.38
C ARG A 76 10.45 6.30 -0.92
N ASP A 77 10.79 6.35 0.36
CA ASP A 77 11.53 7.47 0.94
C ASP A 77 12.96 7.51 0.37
N GLU A 78 13.67 6.38 0.33
CA GLU A 78 14.98 6.28 -0.34
C GLU A 78 14.91 6.55 -1.85
N ILE A 79 13.87 6.04 -2.54
CA ILE A 79 13.66 6.33 -3.97
C ILE A 79 13.52 7.83 -4.22
N ASN A 80 12.81 8.55 -3.33
CA ASN A 80 12.61 9.99 -3.42
C ASN A 80 13.90 10.76 -3.16
N GLU A 81 14.73 10.31 -2.21
CA GLU A 81 16.06 10.88 -1.98
C GLU A 81 16.98 10.70 -3.20
N LEU A 82 17.02 9.50 -3.80
CA LEU A 82 17.79 9.24 -5.02
C LEU A 82 17.30 10.08 -6.21
N LEU A 83 15.99 10.32 -6.30
CA LEU A 83 15.39 11.26 -7.25
C LEU A 83 15.84 12.70 -6.98
N GLY A 84 15.87 13.10 -5.71
CA GLY A 84 16.36 14.40 -5.27
C GLY A 84 17.83 14.63 -5.65
N LEU A 85 18.71 13.67 -5.39
CA LEU A 85 20.12 13.72 -5.78
C LEU A 85 20.28 13.81 -7.31
N ARG A 86 19.47 13.06 -8.07
CA ARG A 86 19.49 13.16 -9.54
C ARG A 86 19.00 14.52 -10.04
N SER A 87 17.96 15.09 -9.42
CA SER A 87 17.47 16.43 -9.73
C SER A 87 18.52 17.49 -9.42
N TYR A 88 19.20 17.38 -8.29
CA TYR A 88 20.35 18.23 -7.93
C TYR A 88 21.43 18.21 -9.02
N LEU A 89 21.82 17.02 -9.49
CA LEU A 89 22.80 16.88 -10.57
C LEU A 89 22.32 17.44 -11.91
N ASN A 90 21.01 17.41 -12.20
CA ASN A 90 20.45 18.08 -13.38
C ASN A 90 20.65 19.59 -13.31
N VAL A 91 20.38 20.21 -12.15
CA VAL A 91 20.58 21.66 -11.96
C VAL A 91 22.03 22.03 -12.23
N LEU A 92 22.99 21.28 -11.68
CA LEU A 92 24.41 21.51 -11.95
C LEU A 92 24.77 21.34 -13.43
N GLN A 93 24.19 20.32 -14.08
CA GLN A 93 24.42 20.08 -15.51
C GLN A 93 23.89 21.21 -16.39
N GLU A 94 22.72 21.76 -16.07
CA GLU A 94 22.16 22.91 -16.80
C GLU A 94 22.99 24.18 -16.56
N LYS A 95 23.36 24.51 -15.32
CA LYS A 95 24.24 25.66 -15.03
C LYS A 95 25.55 25.60 -15.83
N ARG A 96 26.11 24.41 -15.97
CA ARG A 96 27.34 24.16 -16.74
C ARG A 96 27.18 24.28 -18.26
N LYS A 97 25.96 24.21 -18.81
CA LYS A 97 25.78 24.51 -20.24
C LYS A 97 25.98 25.98 -20.56
N HIS A 98 25.74 26.85 -19.57
CA HIS A 98 25.78 28.30 -19.71
C HIS A 98 27.08 28.91 -19.17
N ALA A 99 27.96 28.11 -18.56
CA ALA A 99 29.23 28.55 -18.00
C ALA A 99 30.32 27.48 -18.17
N ASP A 100 31.53 27.90 -18.52
CA ASP A 100 32.68 27.00 -18.69
C ASP A 100 33.13 26.31 -17.38
N LEU A 101 32.88 26.96 -16.23
CA LEU A 101 33.18 26.52 -14.87
C LEU A 101 32.03 26.91 -13.94
N LEU A 102 31.79 26.10 -12.91
CA LEU A 102 30.90 26.47 -11.81
C LEU A 102 31.70 27.21 -10.75
N THR A 103 31.11 28.24 -10.14
CA THR A 103 31.64 28.89 -8.93
C THR A 103 31.12 28.16 -7.68
N SER A 104 31.82 28.31 -6.55
CA SER A 104 31.38 27.70 -5.28
C SER A 104 29.97 28.18 -4.91
N ASP A 105 29.69 29.48 -5.08
CA ASP A 105 28.38 30.09 -4.83
C ASP A 105 27.28 29.57 -5.76
N SER A 106 27.65 29.11 -6.96
CA SER A 106 26.69 28.55 -7.92
C SER A 106 26.28 27.11 -7.60
N ILE A 107 27.00 26.43 -6.70
CA ILE A 107 26.73 25.06 -6.30
C ILE A 107 25.78 25.08 -5.08
N PRO A 108 24.51 24.68 -5.23
CA PRO A 108 23.61 24.64 -4.09
C PRO A 108 24.07 23.59 -3.06
N PRO A 109 23.70 23.76 -1.78
CA PRO A 109 23.99 22.76 -0.76
C PRO A 109 23.24 21.46 -1.07
N LEU A 110 23.88 20.33 -0.75
CA LEU A 110 23.25 19.02 -0.87
C LEU A 110 22.19 18.82 0.22
N LYS A 111 21.08 18.21 -0.16
CA LYS A 111 20.00 17.86 0.78
C LYS A 111 20.49 16.84 1.81
N LYS A 112 19.95 16.92 3.02
CA LYS A 112 20.15 15.92 4.06
C LYS A 112 19.53 14.58 3.62
N ILE A 113 20.25 13.50 3.85
CA ILE A 113 19.87 12.12 3.50
C ILE A 113 19.68 11.35 4.80
N ASN A 114 18.65 10.50 4.86
CA ASN A 114 18.45 9.61 5.99
C ASN A 114 19.59 8.58 6.07
N PRO A 115 20.31 8.44 7.20
CA PRO A 115 21.40 7.49 7.35
C PRO A 115 21.01 6.02 7.11
N SER A 116 19.74 5.65 7.27
CA SER A 116 19.26 4.28 7.02
C SER A 116 19.14 3.94 5.53
N HIS A 117 19.15 4.93 4.63
CA HIS A 117 19.00 4.74 3.19
C HIS A 117 20.36 4.51 2.53
N SER A 118 20.80 3.25 2.52
CA SER A 118 22.19 2.89 2.19
C SER A 118 22.64 3.31 0.78
N GLY A 119 21.77 3.22 -0.23
CA GLY A 119 22.05 3.61 -1.60
C GLY A 119 22.07 5.12 -1.78
N ALA A 120 21.09 5.83 -1.22
CA ALA A 120 21.06 7.29 -1.22
C ALA A 120 22.27 7.88 -0.48
N LYS A 121 22.63 7.32 0.69
CA LYS A 121 23.81 7.70 1.47
C LYS A 121 25.09 7.58 0.64
N LYS A 122 25.32 6.41 0.02
CA LYS A 122 26.49 6.17 -0.86
C LYS A 122 26.53 7.17 -2.02
N CYS A 123 25.41 7.38 -2.72
CA CYS A 123 25.37 8.38 -3.80
C CYS A 123 25.73 9.78 -3.30
N ASN A 124 25.18 10.19 -2.16
CA ASN A 124 25.44 11.50 -1.59
C ASN A 124 26.91 11.68 -1.18
N GLU A 125 27.55 10.67 -0.58
CA GLU A 125 28.97 10.68 -0.23
C GLU A 125 29.85 10.82 -1.48
N VAL A 126 29.60 10.02 -2.52
CA VAL A 126 30.32 10.10 -3.79
C VAL A 126 30.16 11.47 -4.45
N ILE A 127 28.94 12.03 -4.45
CA ILE A 127 28.68 13.36 -5.01
C ILE A 127 29.43 14.42 -4.21
N LYS A 128 29.38 14.40 -2.86
CA LYS A 128 30.13 15.31 -1.98
C LYS A 128 31.62 15.29 -2.27
N GLN A 129 32.19 14.10 -2.38
CA GLN A 129 33.62 13.91 -2.59
C GLN A 129 34.08 14.45 -3.95
N LEU A 130 33.25 14.36 -4.99
CA LEU A 130 33.63 14.78 -6.35
C LEU A 130 33.15 16.19 -6.73
N LEU A 131 32.41 16.88 -5.86
CA LEU A 131 31.80 18.18 -6.15
C LEU A 131 32.83 19.27 -6.42
N PHE A 132 33.93 19.29 -5.67
CA PHE A 132 34.97 20.32 -5.82
C PHE A 132 35.60 20.32 -7.22
N LEU A 133 35.63 19.17 -7.90
CA LEU A 133 36.17 19.02 -9.26
C LEU A 133 35.42 19.86 -10.30
N LEU A 134 34.18 20.29 -10.00
CA LEU A 134 33.41 21.17 -10.88
C LEU A 134 33.91 22.63 -10.85
N THR A 135 34.68 22.99 -9.83
CA THR A 135 35.24 24.34 -9.62
C THR A 135 36.74 24.41 -9.96
N THR A 136 37.41 23.27 -10.15
CA THR A 136 38.85 23.21 -10.44
C THR A 136 39.15 23.75 -11.83
N GLN A 137 39.87 24.87 -11.89
CA GLN A 137 40.17 25.55 -13.15
C GLN A 137 41.33 24.90 -13.92
N ASP A 138 42.47 24.67 -13.28
CA ASP A 138 43.63 24.13 -13.98
C ASP A 138 43.39 22.67 -14.44
N PRO A 139 43.50 22.35 -15.75
CA PRO A 139 43.28 21.00 -16.25
C PRO A 139 44.18 19.95 -15.61
N ARG A 140 45.46 20.27 -15.35
CA ARG A 140 46.40 19.31 -14.77
C ARG A 140 46.00 18.94 -13.34
N SER A 141 45.71 19.94 -12.53
CA SER A 141 45.22 19.79 -11.16
C SER A 141 43.89 19.03 -11.13
N PHE A 142 42.97 19.31 -12.05
CA PHE A 142 41.71 18.58 -12.18
C PHE A 142 41.92 17.08 -12.40
N PHE A 143 42.73 16.68 -13.39
CA PHE A 143 42.89 15.26 -13.72
C PHE A 143 43.65 14.50 -12.63
N ILE A 144 44.65 15.12 -12.00
CA ILE A 144 45.39 14.52 -10.89
C ILE A 144 44.47 14.32 -9.69
N ALA A 145 43.76 15.38 -9.25
CA ALA A 145 42.84 15.30 -8.14
C ALA A 145 41.73 14.28 -8.42
N PHE A 146 41.20 14.26 -9.64
CA PHE A 146 40.15 13.32 -10.00
C PHE A 146 40.65 11.86 -9.95
N ASP A 147 41.83 11.54 -10.46
CA ASP A 147 42.35 10.15 -10.36
C ASP A 147 42.55 9.72 -8.89
N VAL A 148 43.06 10.62 -8.04
CA VAL A 148 43.21 10.38 -6.60
C VAL A 148 41.86 10.06 -5.95
N GLU A 149 40.84 10.87 -6.21
CA GLU A 149 39.49 10.62 -5.66
C GLU A 149 38.87 9.33 -6.22
N LEU A 150 39.08 9.01 -7.51
CA LEU A 150 38.63 7.73 -8.07
C LEU A 150 39.34 6.53 -7.41
N LYS A 151 40.62 6.66 -7.03
CA LYS A 151 41.34 5.60 -6.29
C LYS A 151 40.77 5.44 -4.88
N LYS A 152 40.49 6.54 -4.17
CA LYS A 152 39.87 6.52 -2.84
C LYS A 152 38.48 5.86 -2.90
N LEU A 153 37.63 6.26 -3.84
CA LEU A 153 36.31 5.67 -4.04
C LEU A 153 36.36 4.17 -4.36
N LEU A 154 37.34 3.73 -5.17
CA LEU A 154 37.53 2.31 -5.46
C LEU A 154 37.94 1.53 -4.21
N LYS A 155 38.79 2.11 -3.36
CA LYS A 155 39.25 1.50 -2.11
C LYS A 155 38.10 1.38 -1.11
N GLU A 156 37.27 2.40 -0.99
CA GLU A 156 36.17 2.47 -0.02
C GLU A 156 34.97 1.61 -0.42
N TYR A 157 34.55 1.67 -1.69
CA TYR A 157 33.30 1.03 -2.14
C TYR A 157 33.52 -0.19 -3.06
N GLY A 158 34.77 -0.49 -3.43
CA GLY A 158 35.15 -1.72 -4.14
C GLY A 158 34.38 -1.96 -5.43
N LYS A 159 33.88 -3.21 -5.58
CA LYS A 159 33.17 -3.67 -6.78
C LYS A 159 31.92 -2.83 -7.11
N ILE A 160 31.30 -2.18 -6.12
CA ILE A 160 30.07 -1.40 -6.30
C ILE A 160 30.32 -0.22 -7.26
N LEU A 161 31.44 0.48 -7.07
CA LEU A 161 31.82 1.67 -7.85
C LEU A 161 32.88 1.38 -8.91
N LYS A 162 33.35 0.14 -9.06
CA LYS A 162 34.38 -0.23 -10.04
C LYS A 162 34.03 0.24 -11.45
N GLU A 163 32.87 -0.14 -11.95
CA GLU A 163 32.37 0.25 -13.28
C GLU A 163 32.28 1.76 -13.45
N PHE A 164 31.82 2.48 -12.42
CA PHE A 164 31.72 3.94 -12.41
C PHE A 164 33.11 4.58 -12.56
N CYS A 165 34.07 4.14 -11.76
CA CYS A 165 35.44 4.66 -11.76
C CYS A 165 36.17 4.33 -13.07
N ASP A 166 36.09 3.08 -13.51
CA ASP A 166 36.73 2.60 -14.74
C ASP A 166 36.21 3.37 -15.97
N THR A 167 34.89 3.61 -16.00
CA THR A 167 34.29 4.38 -17.08
C THR A 167 34.81 5.82 -17.09
N LEU A 168 34.95 6.47 -15.94
CA LEU A 168 35.43 7.85 -15.86
C LEU A 168 36.91 7.95 -16.22
N ARG A 169 37.76 7.03 -15.72
CA ARG A 169 39.17 6.95 -16.11
C ARG A 169 39.34 6.74 -17.61
N SER A 170 38.48 5.94 -18.25
CA SER A 170 38.54 5.72 -19.70
C SER A 170 38.34 6.99 -20.54
N LYS A 171 37.76 8.05 -19.93
CA LYS A 171 37.57 9.35 -20.59
C LYS A 171 38.73 10.32 -20.39
N PHE A 172 39.74 9.97 -19.60
CA PHE A 172 40.89 10.84 -19.38
C PHE A 172 41.72 10.92 -20.66
N PRO A 173 42.23 12.10 -21.03
CA PRO A 173 43.06 12.25 -22.22
C PRO A 173 44.41 11.55 -22.04
N LYS A 174 44.86 10.82 -23.07
CA LYS A 174 46.10 10.03 -23.02
C LYS A 174 47.40 10.84 -23.23
N ARG A 175 47.32 12.03 -23.82
CA ARG A 175 48.51 12.81 -24.26
C ARG A 175 48.68 14.14 -23.52
N LYS A 176 47.69 15.04 -23.60
CA LYS A 176 47.74 16.38 -23.00
C LYS A 176 46.46 16.71 -22.26
N PHE A 177 46.59 17.34 -21.09
CA PHE A 177 45.49 17.92 -20.33
C PHE A 177 45.12 19.28 -20.92
N THR A 178 43.88 19.43 -21.37
CA THR A 178 43.38 20.66 -22.00
C THR A 178 42.09 21.12 -21.34
N ILE A 179 41.76 22.40 -21.46
CA ILE A 179 40.48 22.97 -20.98
C ILE A 179 39.29 22.25 -21.63
N LYS A 180 39.34 22.00 -22.93
CA LYS A 180 38.32 21.22 -23.66
C LYS A 180 38.18 19.80 -23.11
N GLY A 181 39.30 19.15 -22.78
CA GLY A 181 39.32 17.83 -22.15
C GLY A 181 38.69 17.83 -20.76
N ARG A 182 39.09 18.77 -19.89
CA ARG A 182 38.48 19.00 -18.57
C ARG A 182 36.98 19.19 -18.71
N ASN A 183 36.55 20.06 -19.62
CA ASN A 183 35.14 20.37 -19.81
C ASN A 183 34.33 19.15 -20.27
N ARG A 184 34.88 18.35 -21.18
CA ARG A 184 34.25 17.09 -21.60
C ARG A 184 34.10 16.14 -20.41
N VAL A 185 35.14 15.97 -19.62
CA VAL A 185 35.18 15.00 -18.52
C VAL A 185 34.31 15.41 -17.34
N GLN A 186 34.22 16.71 -17.00
CA GLN A 186 33.23 17.21 -16.03
C GLN A 186 31.79 16.94 -16.47
N GLY A 187 31.49 17.12 -17.76
CA GLY A 187 30.19 16.78 -18.32
C GLY A 187 29.87 15.28 -18.18
N GLU A 188 30.87 14.42 -18.43
CA GLU A 188 30.75 12.97 -18.23
C GLU A 188 30.63 12.59 -16.74
N LEU A 189 31.34 13.27 -15.83
CA LEU A 189 31.19 13.09 -14.39
C LEU A 189 29.74 13.28 -13.94
N LEU A 190 29.12 14.42 -14.28
CA LEU A 190 27.72 14.70 -13.94
C LEU A 190 26.76 13.65 -14.52
N LYS A 191 26.97 13.23 -15.78
CA LYS A 191 26.19 12.15 -16.39
C LYS A 191 26.34 10.84 -15.62
N LYS A 192 27.56 10.47 -15.23
CA LYS A 192 27.83 9.20 -14.53
C LYS A 192 27.32 9.21 -13.09
N LEU A 193 27.37 10.34 -12.38
CA LEU A 193 26.73 10.49 -11.07
C LEU A 193 25.21 10.29 -11.15
N LYS A 194 24.56 10.81 -12.20
CA LYS A 194 23.12 10.58 -12.44
C LYS A 194 22.82 9.10 -12.72
N THR A 195 23.69 8.43 -13.48
CA THR A 195 23.59 6.99 -13.73
C THR A 195 23.80 6.17 -12.46
N LEU A 196 24.70 6.60 -11.57
CA LEU A 196 24.90 5.95 -10.27
C LEU A 196 23.63 6.02 -9.41
N CYS A 197 23.00 7.19 -9.29
CA CYS A 197 21.72 7.34 -8.59
C CYS A 197 20.64 6.43 -9.20
N LEU A 198 20.64 6.27 -10.54
CA LEU A 198 19.72 5.36 -11.22
C LEU A 198 19.99 3.89 -10.90
N LYS A 199 21.27 3.48 -10.81
CA LYS A 199 21.70 2.11 -10.51
C LYS A 199 21.16 1.63 -9.17
N PHE A 200 21.19 2.47 -8.13
CA PHE A 200 20.60 2.16 -6.83
C PHE A 200 19.06 2.24 -6.83
N ARG A 201 18.48 3.18 -7.58
CA ARG A 201 17.03 3.39 -7.57
C ARG A 201 16.23 2.29 -8.29
N LYS A 202 16.80 1.70 -9.36
CA LYS A 202 16.09 0.71 -10.19
C LYS A 202 15.69 -0.54 -9.38
N PRO A 203 16.61 -1.23 -8.66
CA PRO A 203 16.25 -2.37 -7.82
C PRO A 203 15.18 -2.03 -6.78
N LEU A 204 15.31 -0.91 -6.06
CA LEU A 204 14.32 -0.48 -5.08
C LEU A 204 12.92 -0.27 -5.68
N LYS A 205 12.83 0.24 -6.92
CA LYS A 205 11.55 0.39 -7.62
C LYS A 205 10.94 -0.95 -8.01
N GLU A 206 11.77 -1.91 -8.42
CA GLU A 206 11.35 -3.27 -8.75
C GLU A 206 10.83 -3.99 -7.50
N GLU A 207 11.58 -3.96 -6.41
CA GLU A 207 11.16 -4.49 -5.11
C GLU A 207 9.85 -3.85 -4.62
N ALA A 208 9.73 -2.52 -4.69
CA ALA A 208 8.50 -1.82 -4.30
C ALA A 208 7.29 -2.20 -5.17
N ARG A 209 7.51 -2.54 -6.45
CA ARG A 209 6.47 -3.01 -7.36
C ARG A 209 6.07 -4.44 -7.01
N GLU A 210 7.03 -5.33 -6.78
CA GLU A 210 6.78 -6.72 -6.40
C GLU A 210 6.06 -6.80 -5.05
N PHE A 211 6.50 -6.02 -4.07
CA PHE A 211 5.79 -5.86 -2.79
C PHE A 211 4.31 -5.50 -3.01
N SER A 212 4.04 -4.54 -3.91
CA SER A 212 2.67 -4.06 -4.15
C SER A 212 1.76 -5.11 -4.78
N LYS A 213 2.32 -6.06 -5.54
CA LYS A 213 1.60 -7.19 -6.10
C LYS A 213 1.37 -8.26 -5.04
N LYS A 214 2.42 -8.63 -4.31
CA LYS A 214 2.42 -9.73 -3.34
C LYS A 214 1.62 -9.42 -2.07
N GLN A 215 1.55 -8.16 -1.62
CA GLN A 215 0.83 -7.77 -0.38
C GLN A 215 -0.64 -8.24 -0.36
N PHE A 216 -1.31 -8.34 -1.51
CA PHE A 216 -2.71 -8.77 -1.59
C PHE A 216 -2.89 -10.26 -1.31
N LEU A 217 -1.84 -11.06 -1.42
CA LEU A 217 -1.86 -12.48 -1.07
C LEU A 217 -2.18 -12.66 0.42
N LEU A 218 -1.77 -11.71 1.27
CA LEU A 218 -2.03 -11.77 2.71
C LEU A 218 -3.52 -11.72 3.07
N PHE A 219 -4.37 -11.22 2.16
CA PHE A 219 -5.81 -11.15 2.36
C PHE A 219 -6.58 -12.39 1.87
N LYS A 220 -5.92 -13.36 1.23
CA LYS A 220 -6.60 -14.54 0.69
C LYS A 220 -7.00 -15.52 1.80
N GLN A 221 -8.29 -15.80 1.94
CA GLN A 221 -8.76 -16.86 2.84
C GLN A 221 -8.36 -18.25 2.32
N PRO A 222 -8.19 -19.27 3.20
CA PRO A 222 -7.61 -20.56 2.84
C PRO A 222 -8.26 -21.24 1.62
N GLU A 223 -9.57 -21.10 1.43
CA GLU A 223 -10.31 -21.70 0.32
C GLU A 223 -9.94 -21.13 -1.05
N LYS A 224 -9.29 -19.95 -1.07
CA LYS A 224 -8.83 -19.26 -2.29
C LYS A 224 -7.31 -19.31 -2.46
N VAL A 225 -6.62 -20.07 -1.60
CA VAL A 225 -5.17 -20.26 -1.64
C VAL A 225 -4.88 -21.57 -2.35
N THR A 226 -4.17 -21.49 -3.47
CA THR A 226 -3.59 -22.67 -4.14
C THR A 226 -2.23 -22.99 -3.53
N PRO A 227 -1.69 -24.23 -3.68
CA PRO A 227 -0.36 -24.57 -3.16
C PRO A 227 0.75 -23.62 -3.65
N LYS A 228 0.64 -23.14 -4.89
CA LYS A 228 1.52 -22.10 -5.44
C LYS A 228 1.40 -20.76 -4.71
N ALA A 229 0.18 -20.34 -4.37
CA ALA A 229 -0.04 -19.11 -3.64
C ALA A 229 0.45 -19.20 -2.19
N GLU A 230 0.33 -20.38 -1.57
CA GLU A 230 0.84 -20.66 -0.23
C GLU A 230 2.37 -20.51 -0.16
N ALA A 231 3.10 -21.15 -1.08
CA ALA A 231 4.55 -21.00 -1.18
C ALA A 231 4.97 -19.53 -1.35
N LEU A 232 4.23 -18.76 -2.16
CA LEU A 232 4.48 -17.32 -2.35
C LEU A 232 4.19 -16.49 -1.10
N ILE A 233 3.18 -16.86 -0.30
CA ILE A 233 2.87 -16.20 0.98
C ILE A 233 4.01 -16.46 1.97
N GLU A 234 4.46 -17.70 2.10
CA GLU A 234 5.56 -18.07 3.02
C GLU A 234 6.87 -17.36 2.65
N GLU A 235 7.24 -17.36 1.37
CA GLU A 235 8.43 -16.62 0.90
C GLU A 235 8.31 -15.12 1.20
N PHE A 236 7.13 -14.54 0.95
CA PHE A 236 6.87 -13.12 1.20
C PHE A 236 6.92 -12.76 2.69
N LEU A 237 6.39 -13.63 3.56
CA LEU A 237 6.45 -13.44 5.02
C LEU A 237 7.85 -13.69 5.57
N LYS A 238 8.66 -14.57 4.96
CA LYS A 238 10.08 -14.71 5.30
C LYS A 238 10.88 -13.45 4.96
N GLN A 239 10.57 -12.81 3.83
CA GLN A 239 11.17 -11.53 3.42
C GLN A 239 10.66 -10.36 4.29
N HIS A 240 9.41 -10.41 4.74
CA HIS A 240 8.77 -9.35 5.53
C HIS A 240 8.11 -9.91 6.81
N PRO A 241 8.88 -10.33 7.83
CA PRO A 241 8.34 -11.03 9.01
C PRO A 241 7.31 -10.21 9.80
N THR A 242 7.47 -8.89 9.83
CA THR A 242 6.54 -7.97 10.48
C THR A 242 5.15 -7.96 9.85
N LEU A 243 4.99 -8.49 8.63
CA LEU A 243 3.68 -8.57 7.99
C LEU A 243 2.83 -9.77 8.42
N ARG A 244 3.43 -10.73 9.15
CA ARG A 244 2.76 -11.94 9.62
C ARG A 244 1.57 -11.61 10.52
N GLU A 245 1.69 -10.61 11.38
CA GLU A 245 0.59 -10.21 12.26
C GLU A 245 -0.67 -9.81 11.47
N TYR A 246 -0.54 -9.15 10.32
CA TYR A 246 -1.69 -8.77 9.51
C TYR A 246 -2.33 -9.96 8.77
N ARG A 247 -1.51 -10.95 8.41
CA ARG A 247 -1.99 -12.23 7.85
C ARG A 247 -2.83 -12.97 8.90
N GLU A 248 -2.30 -13.09 10.11
CA GLU A 248 -2.98 -13.72 11.24
C GLU A 248 -4.31 -13.01 11.56
N MET A 249 -4.32 -11.67 11.64
CA MET A 249 -5.56 -10.91 11.83
C MET A 249 -6.62 -11.20 10.76
N THR A 250 -6.19 -11.26 9.49
CA THR A 250 -7.11 -11.49 8.37
C THR A 250 -7.68 -12.92 8.38
N LEU A 251 -6.86 -13.91 8.75
CA LEU A 251 -7.30 -15.30 8.88
C LEU A 251 -8.22 -15.47 10.08
N MET A 252 -7.87 -14.89 11.21
CA MET A 252 -8.63 -14.95 12.46
C MET A 252 -10.05 -14.40 12.26
N ILE A 253 -10.19 -13.21 11.65
CA ILE A 253 -11.53 -12.64 11.40
C ILE A 253 -12.28 -13.40 10.31
N GLY A 254 -11.59 -13.94 9.31
CA GLY A 254 -12.22 -14.81 8.32
C GLY A 254 -12.73 -16.14 8.87
N GLU A 255 -12.20 -16.61 10.00
CA GLU A 255 -12.59 -17.87 10.63
C GLU A 255 -14.03 -17.85 11.15
N ILE A 256 -14.52 -16.67 11.57
CA ILE A 256 -15.89 -16.46 12.08
C ILE A 256 -16.95 -17.03 11.13
N TYR A 257 -16.70 -16.95 9.82
CA TYR A 257 -17.64 -17.41 8.78
C TYR A 257 -17.40 -18.85 8.31
N ARG A 258 -16.38 -19.52 8.85
CA ARG A 258 -15.99 -20.89 8.52
C ARG A 258 -16.29 -21.86 9.67
N GLU A 259 -16.13 -21.39 10.90
CA GLU A 259 -16.37 -22.15 12.10
C GLU A 259 -17.85 -22.58 12.22
N PRO A 260 -18.13 -23.78 12.77
CA PRO A 260 -19.50 -24.19 13.10
C PRO A 260 -20.19 -23.16 13.99
N TYR A 261 -21.46 -22.85 13.68
CA TYR A 261 -22.21 -21.73 14.25
C TYR A 261 -22.43 -21.84 15.76
N ASN A 262 -22.49 -23.07 16.28
CA ASN A 262 -22.54 -23.35 17.71
C ASN A 262 -21.24 -23.03 18.46
N LEU A 263 -20.13 -22.79 17.74
CA LEU A 263 -18.82 -22.46 18.32
C LEU A 263 -18.43 -20.99 18.13
N VAL A 264 -19.19 -20.23 17.32
CA VAL A 264 -18.90 -18.81 17.06
C VAL A 264 -19.44 -17.96 18.21
N ASP A 265 -18.53 -17.42 19.02
CA ASP A 265 -18.82 -16.58 20.19
C ASP A 265 -18.28 -15.14 20.07
N GLY A 266 -17.59 -14.83 18.97
CA GLY A 266 -16.96 -13.53 18.73
C GLY A 266 -15.57 -13.35 19.36
N ARG A 267 -14.98 -14.39 19.97
CA ARG A 267 -13.62 -14.34 20.56
C ARG A 267 -12.55 -13.84 19.60
N GLN A 268 -12.70 -14.13 18.30
CA GLN A 268 -11.79 -13.65 17.25
C GLN A 268 -11.79 -12.12 17.14
N ILE A 269 -12.93 -11.46 17.37
CA ILE A 269 -13.04 -10.00 17.39
C ILE A 269 -12.44 -9.44 18.68
N ASP A 270 -12.69 -10.10 19.82
CA ASP A 270 -12.16 -9.68 21.11
C ASP A 270 -10.62 -9.74 21.14
N ALA A 271 -10.04 -10.75 20.49
CA ALA A 271 -8.59 -10.95 20.35
C ALA A 271 -7.88 -9.87 19.51
N LEU A 272 -8.61 -9.08 18.71
CA LEU A 272 -8.00 -7.94 18.01
C LEU A 272 -7.49 -6.91 19.02
N THR A 273 -6.25 -6.46 18.85
CA THR A 273 -5.62 -5.47 19.73
C THR A 273 -5.24 -4.23 18.95
N GLN A 274 -5.64 -3.06 19.45
CA GLN A 274 -5.11 -1.80 18.95
C GLN A 274 -3.65 -1.66 19.39
N LYS A 275 -2.80 -1.09 18.53
CA LYS A 275 -1.39 -0.85 18.84
C LYS A 275 -0.99 0.55 18.43
N LYS A 276 -0.12 1.19 19.21
CA LYS A 276 0.42 2.54 18.91
C LYS A 276 1.15 2.59 17.55
N LYS A 277 1.72 1.47 17.11
CA LYS A 277 2.40 1.34 15.81
C LYS A 277 1.45 1.25 14.61
N TYR A 278 0.19 0.89 14.82
CA TYR A 278 -0.78 0.78 13.74
C TYR A 278 -1.25 2.15 13.29
N SER A 279 -1.68 2.26 12.03
CA SER A 279 -2.32 3.49 11.58
C SER A 279 -3.63 3.72 12.34
N ASP A 280 -4.01 4.99 12.45
CA ASP A 280 -5.32 5.38 12.97
C ASP A 280 -6.44 4.65 12.24
N LYS A 281 -6.29 4.41 10.93
CA LYS A 281 -7.29 3.69 10.13
C LYS A 281 -7.44 2.23 10.58
N LEU A 282 -6.36 1.53 10.90
CA LEU A 282 -6.42 0.16 11.41
C LEU A 282 -6.95 0.13 12.84
N ASN A 283 -6.49 1.03 13.71
CA ASN A 283 -7.01 1.13 15.08
C ASN A 283 -8.52 1.45 15.10
N THR A 284 -9.00 2.33 14.21
CA THR A 284 -10.43 2.62 14.04
C THR A 284 -11.19 1.42 13.50
N ALA A 285 -10.64 0.68 12.52
CA ALA A 285 -11.27 -0.54 12.02
C ALA A 285 -11.46 -1.57 13.15
N ILE A 286 -10.43 -1.78 13.99
CA ILE A 286 -10.51 -2.67 15.16
C ILE A 286 -11.61 -2.19 16.13
N THR A 287 -11.65 -0.89 16.46
CA THR A 287 -12.71 -0.33 17.31
C THR A 287 -14.10 -0.58 16.72
N THR A 288 -14.28 -0.37 15.42
CA THR A 288 -15.56 -0.60 14.74
C THR A 288 -15.99 -2.06 14.81
N LEU A 289 -15.07 -3.00 14.56
CA LEU A 289 -15.38 -4.43 14.69
C LEU A 289 -15.79 -4.80 16.11
N LYS A 290 -15.08 -4.29 17.13
CA LYS A 290 -15.45 -4.52 18.53
C LYS A 290 -16.80 -3.90 18.89
N LYS A 291 -17.08 -2.68 18.42
CA LYS A 291 -18.34 -1.98 18.67
C LYS A 291 -19.55 -2.76 18.17
N TYR A 292 -19.46 -3.36 16.99
CA TYR A 292 -20.56 -4.08 16.35
C TYR A 292 -20.40 -5.60 16.45
N LYS A 293 -19.67 -6.11 17.46
CA LYS A 293 -19.41 -7.54 17.63
C LYS A 293 -20.70 -8.36 17.60
N SER A 294 -21.72 -7.92 18.36
CA SER A 294 -23.04 -8.56 18.43
C SER A 294 -23.70 -8.67 17.05
N GLU A 295 -23.70 -7.60 16.28
CA GLU A 295 -24.28 -7.57 14.94
C GLU A 295 -23.43 -8.35 13.92
N ILE A 296 -22.11 -8.50 14.14
CA ILE A 296 -21.26 -9.31 13.27
C ILE A 296 -21.53 -10.82 13.47
N ILE A 297 -21.85 -11.24 14.68
CA ILE A 297 -22.11 -12.66 14.99
C ILE A 297 -23.60 -13.00 15.10
N ALA A 298 -24.50 -12.05 14.84
CA ALA A 298 -25.94 -12.23 15.04
C ALA A 298 -26.53 -13.43 14.27
N PHE A 299 -25.93 -13.78 13.12
CA PHE A 299 -26.30 -14.93 12.33
C PHE A 299 -26.29 -16.22 13.14
N THR A 300 -25.35 -16.39 14.06
CA THR A 300 -25.16 -17.62 14.84
C THR A 300 -26.44 -18.05 15.55
N ARG A 301 -27.08 -17.12 16.27
CA ARG A 301 -28.33 -17.33 16.97
C ARG A 301 -29.45 -17.71 16.01
N VAL A 302 -29.61 -16.97 14.92
CA VAL A 302 -30.66 -17.22 13.92
C VAL A 302 -30.54 -18.61 13.31
N PHE A 303 -29.32 -19.08 13.00
CA PHE A 303 -29.12 -20.42 12.44
C PHE A 303 -29.20 -21.55 13.46
N LEU A 304 -29.07 -21.27 14.77
CA LEU A 304 -29.35 -22.25 15.82
C LEU A 304 -30.85 -22.41 16.05
N GLU A 305 -31.60 -21.31 15.99
CA GLU A 305 -33.07 -21.30 16.10
C GLU A 305 -33.75 -21.85 14.83
N HIS A 306 -33.09 -21.70 13.66
CA HIS A 306 -33.60 -22.09 12.34
C HIS A 306 -32.56 -22.91 11.55
N PRO A 307 -32.26 -24.16 11.95
CA PRO A 307 -31.23 -25.00 11.32
C PRO A 307 -31.57 -25.41 9.87
N GLU A 308 -32.84 -25.32 9.47
CA GLU A 308 -33.33 -25.54 8.12
C GLU A 308 -32.84 -24.50 7.11
N LEU A 309 -32.43 -23.31 7.58
CA LEU A 309 -31.97 -22.25 6.70
C LEU A 309 -30.62 -22.60 6.05
N GLY A 310 -30.60 -22.55 4.72
CA GLY A 310 -29.43 -22.90 3.93
C GLY A 310 -28.21 -22.02 4.22
N LYS A 311 -27.00 -22.59 4.04
CA LYS A 311 -25.71 -21.86 4.20
C LYS A 311 -25.61 -20.60 3.34
N ALA A 312 -26.36 -20.53 2.24
CA ALA A 312 -26.45 -19.37 1.34
C ALA A 312 -27.05 -18.13 2.03
N CYS A 313 -27.88 -18.31 3.07
CA CYS A 313 -28.47 -17.22 3.85
C CYS A 313 -27.44 -16.55 4.80
N ARG A 314 -26.22 -17.10 4.94
CA ARG A 314 -25.25 -16.76 6.00
C ARG A 314 -24.31 -15.59 5.69
N ALA A 315 -23.83 -15.44 4.45
CA ALA A 315 -22.52 -14.79 4.27
C ALA A 315 -22.50 -13.64 3.27
N ASN A 316 -23.38 -13.62 2.27
CA ASN A 316 -23.32 -12.60 1.24
C ASN A 316 -24.49 -12.76 0.26
N MET A 317 -25.28 -11.72 0.04
CA MET A 317 -26.08 -11.66 -1.18
C MET A 317 -25.17 -11.50 -2.42
N GLU A 318 -23.85 -11.28 -2.35
CA GLU A 318 -22.98 -11.07 -3.51
C GLU A 318 -22.86 -12.23 -4.48
N TRP A 319 -22.97 -13.49 -4.03
CA TRP A 319 -22.96 -14.61 -4.97
C TRP A 319 -24.27 -14.65 -5.79
N LEU A 320 -25.42 -14.36 -5.15
CA LEU A 320 -26.64 -13.99 -5.87
C LEU A 320 -26.44 -12.71 -6.71
N ASN A 321 -25.71 -11.72 -6.17
CA ASN A 321 -25.47 -10.44 -6.83
C ASN A 321 -24.41 -10.51 -7.93
N LYS A 322 -23.74 -11.62 -8.23
CA LYS A 322 -22.93 -11.69 -9.44
C LYS A 322 -23.81 -11.85 -10.67
N ARG A 323 -24.89 -12.63 -10.56
CA ARG A 323 -25.94 -12.74 -11.60
C ARG A 323 -26.85 -11.52 -11.60
N VAL A 324 -27.13 -10.93 -10.42
CA VAL A 324 -27.88 -9.66 -10.33
C VAL A 324 -27.04 -8.47 -10.78
N LYS A 325 -25.74 -8.32 -10.47
CA LYS A 325 -24.86 -7.19 -10.90
C LYS A 325 -24.46 -7.21 -12.38
N ALA A 326 -24.65 -8.31 -13.11
CA ALA A 326 -24.32 -8.39 -14.53
C ALA A 326 -25.02 -7.29 -15.35
N PRO A 327 -26.32 -6.99 -15.13
CA PRO A 327 -26.97 -5.80 -15.69
C PRO A 327 -26.59 -4.45 -15.04
N PHE A 328 -26.13 -4.40 -13.78
CA PHE A 328 -25.75 -3.13 -13.10
C PHE A 328 -24.38 -2.59 -13.51
N LYS A 329 -23.54 -3.38 -14.20
CA LYS A 329 -22.35 -2.83 -14.88
C LYS A 329 -22.71 -1.96 -16.08
N ALA A 330 -23.94 -2.07 -16.58
CA ALA A 330 -24.44 -1.28 -17.71
C ALA A 330 -25.22 -0.02 -17.29
N SER A 331 -25.59 0.14 -16.01
CA SER A 331 -26.38 1.30 -15.56
C SER A 331 -25.97 1.79 -14.16
N LEU A 332 -25.58 3.07 -14.10
CA LEU A 332 -25.28 3.80 -12.87
C LEU A 332 -26.52 3.93 -11.96
N ASN A 333 -26.36 3.61 -10.68
CA ASN A 333 -27.02 4.21 -9.50
C ASN A 333 -28.54 4.52 -9.55
N ARG A 334 -29.42 3.54 -9.79
CA ARG A 334 -30.84 3.64 -9.42
C ARG A 334 -31.37 2.27 -8.99
N GLN A 335 -31.64 2.05 -7.70
CA GLN A 335 -32.37 0.86 -7.25
C GLN A 335 -33.84 1.21 -7.03
N GLY A 336 -34.73 0.61 -7.83
CA GLY A 336 -36.18 0.69 -7.66
C GLY A 336 -36.69 -0.26 -6.57
N LEU A 337 -37.85 0.09 -6.01
CA LEU A 337 -38.46 -0.58 -4.85
C LEU A 337 -38.67 -2.10 -5.06
N ASP A 338 -38.95 -2.52 -6.30
CA ASP A 338 -39.25 -3.92 -6.63
C ASP A 338 -38.01 -4.83 -6.53
N HIS A 339 -36.81 -4.27 -6.69
CA HIS A 339 -35.56 -5.01 -6.46
C HIS A 339 -35.24 -5.21 -4.99
N ILE A 340 -35.70 -4.30 -4.12
CA ILE A 340 -35.59 -4.45 -2.67
C ILE A 340 -36.59 -5.51 -2.19
N VAL A 341 -37.81 -5.50 -2.73
CA VAL A 341 -38.84 -6.52 -2.44
C VAL A 341 -38.37 -7.93 -2.82
N ASN A 342 -37.85 -8.11 -4.04
CA ASN A 342 -37.30 -9.42 -4.47
C ASN A 342 -36.15 -9.90 -3.58
N ARG A 343 -35.28 -8.98 -3.10
CA ARG A 343 -34.18 -9.35 -2.18
C ARG A 343 -34.68 -9.92 -0.86
N LEU A 344 -35.80 -9.41 -0.34
CA LEU A 344 -36.33 -9.79 0.97
C LEU A 344 -37.25 -11.01 0.87
N GLN A 345 -37.93 -11.20 -0.26
CA GLN A 345 -38.68 -12.44 -0.51
C GLN A 345 -37.76 -13.68 -0.61
N LEU A 346 -36.49 -13.49 -1.01
CA LEU A 346 -35.46 -14.53 -1.02
C LEU A 346 -34.86 -14.82 0.38
N GLN A 347 -35.40 -14.21 1.44
CA GLN A 347 -35.06 -14.48 2.84
C GLN A 347 -36.10 -15.38 3.53
N LEU A 348 -37.15 -15.80 2.81
CA LEU A 348 -37.97 -16.97 3.11
C LEU A 348 -37.18 -18.23 2.69
#